data_AF-A0A7Z9VWR1-F1
#
_entry.id   AF-A0A7Z9VWR1-F1
#
_cell.length_a   1.000
_cell.length_b   1.000
_cell.length_c   1.000
_cell.angle_alpha   90.00
_cell.angle_beta   90.00
_cell.angle_gamma   90.00
#
_symmetry.space_group_name_H-M   'P 1'
#
loop_
_entity.id
_entity.type
_entity.pdbx_description
1 polymer ?
#
loop_
_entity_poly.entity_id
_entity_poly.type
_entity_poly.pdbx_seq_one_letter_code
_entity_poly.pdbx_strand_id
1 'polypeptide(L)'
;SQLISDFLYTPMELFSSNPSTGNAVTGIIIAAVVGLVVFGGIQRIAHVASRLVPFMVSVYLLAAIMVLSSHISEIPSLVRLIIHDAFTGEAVLGGAVGAVIATGIRRAAFSNEAGIGTEAMAHGAAKTTEPVREGLVAMLGPLIDTIIVCSVTALVILTSGMWQAGFEITEEEIIPAGNTVILEIGDIQELSSPDEKWVGLEFEIHEPSDNPSASKKTVTVLSVQGDNKVQLENTSEDEIIVTGESWFHLNVNGVSLTTLSFDKELGVAGKILIIIAVLTFSLSTMFGYSYYGRKCAGYLFGVRWKPAYNWVYVLAIVVASMVKIDLAINFIDLMFAFMAIPTVISTLILAPRVMKAARKYFHQLES
;
A
#
# COMPACT_ATOMS: atom_id res chain seq x y z
N SER A 1 0.52 7.65 9.16
CA SER A 1 -0.18 8.91 9.48
C SER A 1 -1.46 9.01 8.70
N GLN A 2 -1.44 8.86 7.36
CA GLN A 2 -2.64 8.96 6.51
C GLN A 2 -3.83 8.12 6.98
N LEU A 3 -3.67 6.79 7.14
CA LEU A 3 -4.77 5.94 7.65
C LEU A 3 -5.29 6.41 9.02
N ILE A 4 -4.46 6.95 9.91
CA ILE A 4 -4.95 7.46 11.19
C ILE A 4 -5.70 8.79 10.98
N SER A 5 -5.24 9.62 10.05
CA SER A 5 -5.90 10.86 9.68
C SER A 5 -7.30 10.58 9.13
N ASP A 6 -7.40 9.75 8.10
CA ASP A 6 -8.65 9.46 7.39
C ASP A 6 -9.69 8.81 8.31
N PHE A 7 -9.25 8.01 9.30
CA PHE A 7 -10.15 7.20 10.12
C PHE A 7 -10.48 7.80 11.48
N LEU A 8 -9.53 8.52 12.08
CA LEU A 8 -9.72 9.08 13.41
C LEU A 8 -9.83 10.59 13.36
N TYR A 9 -8.95 11.27 12.62
CA TYR A 9 -8.89 12.73 12.69
C TYR A 9 -10.00 13.40 11.89
N THR A 10 -10.20 13.02 10.63
CA THR A 10 -11.23 13.60 9.76
C THR A 10 -12.63 13.41 10.34
N PRO A 11 -13.06 12.21 10.77
CA PRO A 11 -14.42 12.01 11.29
C PRO A 11 -14.67 12.64 12.67
N MET A 12 -13.62 12.90 13.46
CA MET A 12 -13.74 13.54 14.78
C MET A 12 -13.43 15.04 14.73
N GLU A 13 -13.24 15.62 13.54
CA GLU A 13 -12.78 17.00 13.31
C GLU A 13 -11.50 17.37 14.09
N LEU A 14 -10.68 16.38 14.46
CA LEU A 14 -9.43 16.60 15.18
C LEU A 14 -8.36 17.07 14.21
N PHE A 15 -7.59 18.09 14.60
CA PHE A 15 -6.51 18.66 13.79
C PHE A 15 -6.94 19.18 12.41
N SER A 16 -8.24 19.42 12.17
CA SER A 16 -8.78 19.96 10.92
C SER A 16 -8.11 21.28 10.50
N SER A 17 -7.80 22.15 11.46
CA SER A 17 -7.08 23.42 11.22
C SER A 17 -5.58 23.27 10.93
N ASN A 18 -4.94 22.18 11.35
CA ASN A 18 -3.50 21.96 11.19
C ASN A 18 -3.17 20.45 11.00
N PRO A 19 -3.39 19.90 9.79
CA PRO A 19 -3.16 18.47 9.50
C PRO A 19 -1.71 18.02 9.78
N SER A 20 -0.74 18.92 9.62
CA SER A 20 0.67 18.67 9.91
C SER A 20 0.93 18.30 11.38
N THR A 21 0.15 18.87 12.30
CA THR A 21 0.25 18.60 13.73
C THR A 21 -0.29 17.20 14.04
N GLY A 22 -1.42 16.81 13.44
CA GLY A 22 -1.97 15.46 13.55
C GLY A 22 -0.99 14.40 13.05
N ASN A 23 -0.35 14.66 11.91
CA ASN A 23 0.70 13.80 11.35
C ASN A 23 1.88 13.64 12.31
N ALA A 24 2.38 14.74 12.87
CA ALA A 24 3.48 14.70 13.84
C ALA A 24 3.11 13.95 15.13
N VAL A 25 1.91 14.17 15.67
CA VAL A 25 1.40 13.44 16.85
C VAL A 25 1.33 11.94 16.56
N THR A 26 0.78 11.55 15.42
CA THR A 26 0.78 10.14 14.99
C THR A 26 2.19 9.59 14.88
N GLY A 27 3.11 10.33 14.26
CA GLY A 27 4.51 9.97 14.14
C GLY A 27 5.17 9.71 15.49
N ILE A 28 4.95 10.58 16.46
CA ILE A 28 5.48 10.45 17.83
C ILE A 28 4.91 9.20 18.52
N ILE A 29 3.61 8.94 18.41
CA ILE A 29 2.97 7.76 19.00
C ILE A 29 3.55 6.48 18.40
N ILE A 30 3.63 6.39 17.05
CA ILE A 30 4.20 5.23 16.37
C ILE A 30 5.69 5.08 16.72
N ALA A 31 6.46 6.16 16.74
CA ALA A 31 7.86 6.15 17.13
C ALA A 31 8.06 5.64 18.56
N ALA A 32 7.18 6.02 19.51
CA ALA A 32 7.21 5.52 20.87
C ALA A 32 6.94 4.01 20.93
N VAL A 33 5.88 3.53 20.27
CA VAL A 33 5.54 2.10 20.18
C VAL A 33 6.68 1.31 19.56
N VAL A 34 7.24 1.80 18.46
CA VAL A 34 8.36 1.15 17.78
C VAL A 34 9.61 1.15 18.65
N GLY A 35 9.91 2.26 19.31
CA GLY A 35 11.03 2.41 20.24
C GLY A 35 11.00 1.37 21.37
N LEU A 36 9.83 1.13 21.99
CA LEU A 36 9.67 0.14 23.07
C LEU A 36 10.15 -1.27 22.67
N VAL A 37 9.95 -1.64 21.40
CA VAL A 37 10.37 -2.93 20.85
C VAL A 37 11.82 -2.89 20.39
N VAL A 38 12.18 -1.87 19.59
CA VAL A 38 13.47 -1.75 18.91
C VAL A 38 14.64 -1.60 19.89
N PHE A 39 14.47 -0.83 20.98
CA PHE A 39 15.51 -0.66 22.00
C PHE A 39 15.75 -1.94 22.82
N GLY A 40 14.82 -2.89 22.82
CA GLY A 40 15.02 -4.21 23.42
C GLY A 40 15.99 -5.13 22.66
N GLY A 41 16.48 -4.69 21.51
CA GLY A 41 17.46 -5.42 20.71
C GLY A 41 16.85 -6.55 19.87
N ILE A 42 17.73 -7.27 19.18
CA ILE A 42 17.35 -8.22 18.10
C ILE A 42 16.43 -9.33 18.62
N GLN A 43 16.65 -9.84 19.84
CA GLN A 43 15.82 -10.89 20.42
C GLN A 43 14.39 -10.41 20.68
N ARG A 44 14.19 -9.17 21.17
CA ARG A 44 12.86 -8.61 21.39
C ARG A 44 12.15 -8.35 20.06
N ILE A 45 12.86 -7.77 19.10
CA ILE A 45 12.34 -7.53 17.73
C ILE A 45 11.82 -8.84 17.13
N ALA A 46 12.66 -9.88 17.11
CA ALA A 46 12.28 -11.19 16.56
C ALA A 46 11.11 -11.83 17.31
N HIS A 47 11.07 -11.71 18.64
CA HIS A 47 10.01 -12.30 19.48
C HIS A 47 8.64 -11.62 19.31
N VAL A 48 8.64 -10.30 19.08
CA VAL A 48 7.41 -9.54 18.79
C VAL A 48 6.97 -9.82 17.36
N ALA A 49 7.87 -9.71 16.38
CA ALA A 49 7.57 -9.97 14.98
C ALA A 49 7.03 -11.40 14.76
N SER A 50 7.61 -12.42 15.39
CA SER A 50 7.18 -13.81 15.21
C SER A 50 5.78 -14.12 15.74
N ARG A 51 5.23 -13.30 16.65
CA ARG A 51 3.83 -13.42 17.09
C ARG A 51 2.90 -12.53 16.28
N LEU A 52 3.39 -11.35 15.92
CA LEU A 52 2.60 -10.34 15.25
C LEU A 52 2.32 -10.70 13.78
N VAL A 53 3.29 -11.30 13.09
CA VAL A 53 3.15 -11.72 11.68
C VAL A 53 2.07 -12.80 11.48
N PRO A 54 2.02 -13.91 12.25
CA PRO A 54 0.92 -14.87 12.11
C PRO A 54 -0.44 -14.28 12.46
N PHE A 55 -0.49 -13.40 13.47
CA PHE A 55 -1.72 -12.72 13.89
C PHE A 55 -2.27 -11.81 12.77
N MET A 56 -1.45 -10.92 12.21
CA MET A 56 -1.90 -9.98 11.19
C MET A 56 -2.39 -10.69 9.93
N VAL A 57 -1.68 -11.73 9.47
CA VAL A 57 -2.08 -12.52 8.29
C VAL A 57 -3.39 -13.26 8.56
N SER A 58 -3.55 -13.82 9.76
CA SER A 58 -4.75 -14.57 10.12
C SER A 58 -5.99 -13.67 10.20
N VAL A 59 -5.87 -12.50 10.84
CA VAL A 59 -6.95 -11.51 10.92
C VAL A 59 -7.34 -11.03 9.52
N TYR A 60 -6.34 -10.71 8.68
CA TYR A 60 -6.57 -10.23 7.33
C TYR A 60 -7.24 -11.28 6.44
N LEU A 61 -6.68 -12.50 6.39
CA LEU A 61 -7.23 -13.56 5.56
C LEU A 61 -8.62 -13.99 6.03
N LEU A 62 -8.91 -13.98 7.34
CA LEU A 62 -10.25 -14.25 7.84
C LEU A 62 -11.25 -13.22 7.31
N ALA A 63 -10.94 -11.93 7.44
CA ALA A 63 -11.80 -10.86 6.92
C ALA A 63 -12.00 -10.99 5.40
N ALA A 64 -10.93 -11.24 4.66
CA ALA A 64 -10.99 -11.36 3.21
C ALA A 64 -11.79 -12.59 2.76
N ILE A 65 -11.64 -13.74 3.43
CA ILE A 65 -12.42 -14.94 3.14
C ILE A 65 -13.92 -14.68 3.39
N MET A 66 -14.28 -13.92 4.43
CA MET A 66 -15.68 -13.55 4.66
C MET A 66 -16.26 -12.79 3.47
N VAL A 67 -15.53 -11.79 2.95
CA VAL A 67 -15.93 -11.04 1.75
C VAL A 67 -15.98 -11.92 0.50
N LEU A 68 -14.95 -12.71 0.25
CA LEU A 68 -14.87 -13.53 -0.96
C LEU A 68 -15.91 -14.66 -0.96
N SER A 69 -16.35 -15.11 0.22
CA SER A 69 -17.39 -16.13 0.33
C SER A 69 -18.77 -15.65 -0.15
N SER A 70 -19.08 -14.35 -0.04
CA SER A 70 -20.32 -13.78 -0.59
C SER A 70 -20.26 -13.57 -2.11
N HIS A 71 -19.07 -13.50 -2.69
CA HIS A 71 -18.83 -13.23 -4.12
C HIS A 71 -18.24 -14.42 -4.89
N ILE A 72 -18.40 -15.65 -4.38
CA ILE A 72 -17.69 -16.83 -4.91
C ILE A 72 -17.97 -17.12 -6.39
N SER A 73 -19.17 -16.76 -6.88
CA SER A 73 -19.56 -16.92 -8.28
C SER A 73 -18.84 -15.97 -9.23
N GLU A 74 -18.37 -14.83 -8.75
CA GLU A 74 -17.75 -13.77 -9.56
C GLU A 74 -16.23 -13.90 -9.62
N ILE A 75 -15.62 -14.62 -8.67
CA ILE A 75 -14.17 -14.84 -8.61
C ILE A 75 -13.60 -15.36 -9.95
N PRO A 76 -14.18 -16.38 -10.62
CA PRO A 76 -13.64 -16.86 -11.88
C PRO A 76 -13.64 -15.80 -13.00
N SER A 77 -14.68 -14.97 -13.07
CA SER A 77 -14.74 -13.87 -14.03
C SER A 77 -13.70 -12.78 -13.73
N LEU A 78 -13.50 -12.43 -12.46
CA LEU A 78 -12.51 -11.44 -12.05
C LEU A 78 -11.07 -11.92 -12.28
N VAL A 79 -10.78 -13.19 -12.01
CA VAL A 79 -9.48 -13.78 -12.35
C VAL A 79 -9.25 -13.72 -13.87
N ARG A 80 -10.29 -14.00 -14.66
CA ARG A 80 -10.21 -13.88 -16.13
C ARG A 80 -9.98 -12.43 -16.56
N LEU A 81 -10.62 -11.45 -15.91
CA LEU A 81 -10.41 -10.03 -16.16
C LEU A 81 -8.96 -9.63 -15.89
N ILE A 82 -8.41 -9.99 -14.72
CA ILE A 82 -7.00 -9.72 -14.38
C ILE A 82 -6.06 -10.25 -15.45
N ILE A 83 -6.27 -11.50 -15.89
CA ILE A 83 -5.42 -12.11 -16.92
C ILE A 83 -5.63 -11.40 -18.26
N HIS A 84 -6.86 -11.13 -18.66
CA HIS A 84 -7.14 -10.45 -19.92
C HIS A 84 -6.47 -9.08 -19.97
N ASP A 85 -6.72 -8.22 -18.98
CA ASP A 85 -6.22 -6.85 -18.95
C ASP A 85 -4.70 -6.79 -18.83
N ALA A 86 -4.09 -7.74 -18.13
CA ALA A 86 -2.63 -7.85 -18.02
C ALA A 86 -1.94 -8.12 -19.36
N PHE A 87 -2.60 -8.80 -20.31
CA PHE A 87 -2.01 -9.21 -21.59
C PHE A 87 -2.55 -8.45 -22.80
N THR A 88 -3.76 -7.87 -22.73
CA THR A 88 -4.33 -7.08 -23.84
C THR A 88 -3.99 -5.61 -23.73
N GLY A 89 -3.88 -5.08 -22.51
CA GLY A 89 -3.70 -3.65 -22.30
C GLY A 89 -4.84 -2.81 -22.87
N GLU A 90 -6.04 -3.38 -23.08
CA GLU A 90 -7.20 -2.66 -23.63
C GLU A 90 -7.64 -1.48 -22.77
N ALA A 91 -7.31 -1.48 -21.48
CA ALA A 91 -7.46 -0.33 -20.60
C ALA A 91 -6.58 0.89 -21.00
N VAL A 92 -5.62 0.75 -21.93
CA VAL A 92 -4.66 1.82 -22.24
C VAL A 92 -4.12 1.76 -23.68
N LEU A 93 -4.64 2.63 -24.56
CA LEU A 93 -4.08 2.87 -25.90
C LEU A 93 -2.72 3.60 -25.80
N GLY A 94 -1.64 3.05 -26.40
CA GLY A 94 -0.45 3.83 -26.79
C GLY A 94 0.94 3.47 -26.21
N GLY A 95 1.18 2.25 -25.70
CA GLY A 95 2.51 1.81 -25.22
C GLY A 95 2.58 1.43 -23.74
N ALA A 96 1.42 1.35 -23.08
CA ALA A 96 1.29 1.26 -21.63
C ALA A 96 1.28 -0.16 -21.04
N VAL A 97 1.29 -1.24 -21.83
CA VAL A 97 1.52 -2.60 -21.30
C VAL A 97 2.83 -2.64 -20.48
N GLY A 98 3.87 -1.95 -20.97
CA GLY A 98 5.12 -1.77 -20.23
C GLY A 98 4.97 -0.98 -18.93
N ALA A 99 4.07 0.01 -18.87
CA ALA A 99 3.81 0.81 -17.67
C ALA A 99 3.01 0.05 -16.61
N VAL A 100 2.02 -0.75 -17.04
CA VAL A 100 1.27 -1.66 -16.16
C VAL A 100 2.19 -2.73 -15.59
N ILE A 101 2.99 -3.38 -16.44
CA ILE A 101 3.99 -4.37 -16.01
C ILE A 101 5.02 -3.73 -15.07
N ALA A 102 5.58 -2.56 -15.43
CA ALA A 102 6.56 -1.88 -14.59
C ALA A 102 5.96 -1.48 -13.23
N THR A 103 4.73 -1.00 -13.20
CA THR A 103 4.03 -0.66 -11.96
C THR A 103 3.76 -1.91 -11.12
N GLY A 104 3.33 -3.01 -11.75
CA GLY A 104 3.15 -4.31 -11.10
C GLY A 104 4.44 -4.84 -10.49
N ILE A 105 5.54 -4.83 -11.24
CA ILE A 105 6.87 -5.25 -10.77
C ILE A 105 7.34 -4.35 -9.62
N ARG A 106 7.19 -3.03 -9.74
CA ARG A 106 7.56 -2.07 -8.71
C ARG A 106 6.80 -2.32 -7.40
N ARG A 107 5.48 -2.52 -7.48
CA ARG A 107 4.65 -2.80 -6.30
C ARG A 107 4.93 -4.19 -5.72
N ALA A 108 5.16 -5.19 -6.56
CA ALA A 108 5.54 -6.53 -6.12
C ALA A 108 6.88 -6.53 -5.36
N ALA A 109 7.90 -5.86 -5.90
CA ALA A 109 9.20 -5.71 -5.26
C ALA A 109 9.11 -4.94 -3.93
N PHE A 110 8.18 -3.99 -3.80
CA PHE A 110 7.92 -3.31 -2.54
C PHE A 110 7.25 -4.23 -1.50
N SER A 111 6.41 -5.16 -1.94
CA SER A 111 5.67 -6.07 -1.06
C SER A 111 6.54 -7.20 -0.51
N ASN A 112 7.18 -7.97 -1.39
CA ASN A 112 7.93 -9.17 -1.02
C ASN A 112 9.45 -8.98 -0.91
N GLU A 113 9.95 -7.77 -1.19
CA GLU A 113 11.35 -7.41 -1.13
C GLU A 113 12.28 -8.26 -2.05
N ALA A 114 11.70 -8.89 -3.08
CA ALA A 114 12.45 -9.74 -3.99
C ALA A 114 13.56 -8.96 -4.72
N GLY A 115 14.77 -9.50 -4.66
CA GLY A 115 15.94 -8.89 -5.29
C GLY A 115 16.57 -7.73 -4.51
N ILE A 116 16.00 -7.29 -3.38
CA ILE A 116 16.52 -6.18 -2.56
C ILE A 116 17.52 -6.66 -1.49
N GLY A 117 17.47 -7.94 -1.10
CA GLY A 117 18.49 -8.61 -0.28
C GLY A 117 18.30 -8.52 1.24
N THR A 118 17.24 -7.88 1.69
CA THR A 118 16.81 -7.78 3.10
C THR A 118 16.46 -9.14 3.70
N GLU A 119 15.71 -9.96 2.98
CA GLU A 119 15.31 -11.30 3.41
C GLU A 119 16.54 -12.21 3.66
N ALA A 120 17.56 -12.12 2.81
CA ALA A 120 18.83 -12.84 3.01
C ALA A 120 19.55 -12.43 4.31
N MET A 121 19.38 -11.18 4.79
CA MET A 121 19.93 -10.74 6.08
C MET A 121 19.18 -11.30 7.30
N ALA A 122 17.86 -11.51 7.18
CA ALA A 122 17.06 -12.17 8.21
C ALA A 122 17.44 -13.65 8.34
N HIS A 123 17.32 -14.37 7.22
CA HIS A 123 17.57 -15.81 7.16
C HIS A 123 19.05 -16.16 7.35
N GLY A 124 19.97 -15.30 6.93
CA GLY A 124 21.41 -15.45 7.21
C GLY A 124 21.77 -15.36 8.70
N ALA A 125 20.86 -14.88 9.55
CA ALA A 125 21.04 -14.88 11.01
C ALA A 125 20.39 -16.10 11.70
N ALA A 126 19.68 -16.95 10.94
CA ALA A 126 19.09 -18.17 11.48
C ALA A 126 20.17 -19.14 11.95
N LYS A 127 19.90 -19.83 13.07
CA LYS A 127 20.79 -20.88 13.59
C LYS A 127 20.50 -22.19 12.87
N THR A 128 21.06 -22.33 11.67
CA THR A 128 20.90 -23.52 10.83
C THR A 128 22.26 -24.03 10.34
N THR A 129 22.42 -25.35 10.29
CA THR A 129 23.56 -26.01 9.64
C THR A 129 23.31 -26.27 8.16
N GLU A 130 22.05 -26.18 7.72
CA GLU A 130 21.62 -26.45 6.35
C GLU A 130 21.10 -25.16 5.70
N PRO A 131 21.96 -24.44 4.94
CA PRO A 131 21.58 -23.17 4.32
C PRO A 131 20.54 -23.33 3.21
N VAL A 132 20.50 -24.48 2.52
CA VAL A 132 19.50 -24.75 1.46
C VAL A 132 18.10 -24.84 2.06
N ARG A 133 17.95 -25.55 3.19
CA ARG A 133 16.68 -25.64 3.92
C ARG A 133 16.19 -24.25 4.34
N GLU A 134 17.08 -23.43 4.87
CA GLU A 134 16.75 -22.06 5.27
C GLU A 134 16.34 -21.20 4.06
N GLY A 135 17.01 -21.38 2.91
CA GLY A 135 16.61 -20.74 1.65
C GLY A 135 15.19 -21.13 1.22
N LEU A 136 14.79 -22.39 1.39
CA LEU A 136 13.42 -22.83 1.11
C LEU A 136 12.40 -22.21 2.07
N VAL A 137 12.77 -22.02 3.35
CA VAL A 137 11.92 -21.29 4.32
C VAL A 137 11.78 -19.83 3.92
N ALA A 138 12.86 -19.18 3.47
CA ALA A 138 12.82 -17.80 2.97
C ALA A 138 11.86 -17.67 1.77
N MET A 139 11.84 -18.64 0.85
CA MET A 139 10.92 -18.61 -0.29
C MET A 139 9.42 -18.63 0.09
N LEU A 140 9.07 -19.01 1.33
CA LEU A 140 7.69 -18.93 1.81
C LEU A 140 7.22 -17.48 2.01
N GLY A 141 8.14 -16.53 2.24
CA GLY A 141 7.81 -15.11 2.41
C GLY A 141 7.05 -14.55 1.20
N PRO A 142 7.66 -14.54 -0.01
CA PRO A 142 6.99 -14.08 -1.22
C PRO A 142 5.71 -14.87 -1.59
N LEU A 143 5.66 -16.17 -1.27
CA LEU A 143 4.46 -16.98 -1.47
C LEU A 143 3.30 -16.49 -0.60
N ILE A 144 3.53 -16.31 0.70
CA ILE A 144 2.49 -15.87 1.64
C ILE A 144 2.08 -14.42 1.34
N ASP A 145 3.06 -13.54 1.12
CA ASP A 145 2.81 -12.11 0.91
C ASP A 145 2.16 -11.83 -0.44
N THR A 146 2.83 -12.15 -1.55
CA THR A 146 2.36 -11.72 -2.88
C THR A 146 1.30 -12.64 -3.48
N ILE A 147 1.50 -13.95 -3.39
CA ILE A 147 0.62 -14.92 -4.06
C ILE A 147 -0.66 -15.16 -3.25
N ILE A 148 -0.58 -15.14 -1.92
CA ILE A 148 -1.75 -15.37 -1.07
C ILE A 148 -2.35 -14.03 -0.65
N VAL A 149 -1.66 -13.23 0.16
CA VAL A 149 -2.24 -12.03 0.77
C VAL A 149 -2.58 -10.97 -0.28
N CYS A 150 -1.63 -10.54 -1.12
CA CYS A 150 -1.90 -9.50 -2.13
C CYS A 150 -2.91 -9.93 -3.20
N SER A 151 -2.89 -11.18 -3.65
CA SER A 151 -3.90 -11.67 -4.61
C SER A 151 -5.30 -11.68 -4.00
N VAL A 152 -5.43 -12.09 -2.73
CA VAL A 152 -6.71 -12.02 -1.99
C VAL A 152 -7.16 -10.56 -1.81
N THR A 153 -6.24 -9.63 -1.50
CA THR A 153 -6.55 -8.19 -1.45
C THR A 153 -7.09 -7.68 -2.78
N ALA A 154 -6.43 -8.01 -3.89
CA ALA A 154 -6.85 -7.60 -5.21
C ALA A 154 -8.26 -8.13 -5.53
N LEU A 155 -8.55 -9.39 -5.21
CA LEU A 155 -9.88 -9.95 -5.39
C LEU A 155 -10.94 -9.24 -4.55
N VAL A 156 -10.65 -8.92 -3.28
CA VAL A 156 -11.59 -8.16 -2.43
C VAL A 156 -11.89 -6.78 -3.01
N ILE A 157 -10.85 -6.07 -3.49
CA ILE A 157 -11.03 -4.76 -4.13
C ILE A 157 -11.92 -4.91 -5.38
N LEU A 158 -11.63 -5.90 -6.22
CA LEU A 158 -12.38 -6.12 -7.46
C LEU A 158 -13.83 -6.54 -7.23
N THR A 159 -14.09 -7.48 -6.31
CA THR A 159 -15.46 -7.92 -5.97
C THR A 159 -16.27 -6.78 -5.36
N SER A 160 -15.64 -5.88 -4.60
CA SER A 160 -16.35 -4.74 -4.01
C SER A 160 -16.81 -3.68 -5.01
N GLY A 161 -16.31 -3.70 -6.25
CA GLY A 161 -16.57 -2.66 -7.25
C GLY A 161 -15.96 -1.28 -6.94
N MET A 162 -15.40 -1.05 -5.74
CA MET A 162 -14.89 0.27 -5.31
C MET A 162 -13.78 0.83 -6.20
N TRP A 163 -13.11 -0.02 -6.99
CA TRP A 163 -12.12 0.41 -7.98
C TRP A 163 -12.73 1.13 -9.20
N GLN A 164 -14.04 1.01 -9.42
CA GLN A 164 -14.83 1.75 -10.42
C GLN A 164 -15.67 2.86 -9.77
N ALA A 165 -15.49 3.12 -8.48
CA ALA A 165 -16.28 4.10 -7.76
C ALA A 165 -16.15 5.48 -8.40
N GLY A 166 -17.27 6.14 -8.61
CA GLY A 166 -17.30 7.44 -9.27
C GLY A 166 -18.72 7.97 -9.47
N PHE A 167 -18.82 9.16 -10.03
CA PHE A 167 -20.09 9.79 -10.34
C PHE A 167 -20.01 10.69 -11.57
N GLU A 168 -21.16 10.94 -12.18
CA GLU A 168 -21.34 11.86 -13.30
C GLU A 168 -21.92 13.19 -12.83
N ILE A 169 -21.62 14.26 -13.56
CA ILE A 169 -22.20 15.58 -13.35
C ILE A 169 -23.10 15.93 -14.52
N THR A 170 -24.28 16.48 -14.23
CA THR A 170 -25.32 16.73 -15.24
C THR A 170 -25.23 18.11 -15.87
N GLU A 171 -24.52 19.05 -15.24
CA GLU A 171 -24.44 20.45 -15.66
C GLU A 171 -23.02 20.81 -16.14
N GLU A 172 -22.96 21.69 -17.15
CA GLU A 172 -21.70 22.25 -17.61
C GLU A 172 -21.31 23.43 -16.71
N GLU A 173 -20.19 23.29 -16.00
CA GLU A 173 -19.71 24.33 -15.11
C GLU A 173 -18.19 24.43 -15.13
N ILE A 174 -17.72 25.65 -14.93
CA ILE A 174 -16.30 25.97 -14.86
C ILE A 174 -15.94 26.10 -13.39
N ILE A 175 -14.96 25.31 -12.94
CA ILE A 175 -14.44 25.33 -11.57
C ILE A 175 -13.05 25.98 -11.60
N PRO A 176 -12.92 27.28 -11.27
CA PRO A 176 -11.62 27.93 -11.18
C PRO A 176 -10.71 27.25 -10.15
N ALA A 177 -9.40 27.30 -10.37
CA ALA A 177 -8.42 26.73 -9.44
C ALA A 177 -8.57 27.32 -8.03
N GLY A 178 -8.70 26.45 -7.01
CA GLY A 178 -8.89 26.84 -5.61
C GLY A 178 -10.27 27.39 -5.26
N ASN A 179 -11.23 27.37 -6.19
CA ASN A 179 -12.62 27.76 -5.92
C ASN A 179 -13.51 26.55 -5.66
N THR A 180 -14.63 26.82 -4.97
CA THR A 180 -15.66 25.83 -4.69
C THR A 180 -16.88 26.03 -5.55
N VAL A 181 -17.46 24.93 -6.03
CA VAL A 181 -18.68 24.92 -6.85
C VAL A 181 -19.63 23.86 -6.31
N ILE A 182 -20.94 24.08 -6.44
CA ILE A 182 -21.97 23.12 -6.03
C ILE A 182 -22.54 22.52 -7.31
N LEU A 183 -22.35 21.21 -7.49
CA LEU A 183 -22.77 20.49 -8.69
C LEU A 183 -23.87 19.49 -8.36
N GLU A 184 -24.81 19.35 -9.29
CA GLU A 184 -25.80 18.28 -9.27
C GLU A 184 -25.18 16.98 -9.80
N ILE A 185 -25.29 15.92 -8.99
CA ILE A 185 -24.83 14.59 -9.33
C ILE A 185 -25.92 13.87 -10.14
N GLY A 186 -25.49 13.30 -11.27
CA GLY A 186 -26.27 12.39 -12.09
C GLY A 186 -26.08 10.95 -11.63
N ASP A 187 -25.47 10.14 -12.48
CA ASP A 187 -25.26 8.72 -12.21
C ASP A 187 -24.14 8.49 -11.18
N ILE A 188 -24.34 7.51 -10.28
CA ILE A 188 -23.38 7.14 -9.23
C ILE A 188 -23.04 5.67 -9.36
N GLN A 189 -21.76 5.36 -9.36
CA GLN A 189 -21.24 4.00 -9.42
C GLN A 189 -20.54 3.63 -8.12
N GLU A 190 -20.99 2.54 -7.49
CA GLU A 190 -20.38 1.86 -6.33
C GLU A 190 -20.19 2.68 -5.04
N LEU A 191 -20.55 3.97 -5.05
CA LEU A 191 -20.55 4.87 -3.90
C LEU A 191 -21.91 4.95 -3.18
N SER A 192 -22.90 4.17 -3.65
CA SER A 192 -24.30 4.19 -3.18
C SER A 192 -25.01 5.53 -3.45
N SER A 193 -24.89 6.48 -2.53
CA SER A 193 -25.52 7.80 -2.58
C SER A 193 -24.58 8.84 -1.97
N PRO A 194 -24.72 10.13 -2.32
CA PRO A 194 -23.93 11.18 -1.69
C PRO A 194 -24.24 11.23 -0.20
N ASP A 195 -23.23 11.05 0.65
CA ASP A 195 -23.38 11.11 2.11
C ASP A 195 -22.15 11.76 2.77
N GLU A 196 -22.20 11.94 4.09
CA GLU A 196 -21.07 12.53 4.84
C GLU A 196 -19.74 11.76 4.67
N LYS A 197 -19.76 10.49 4.23
CA LYS A 197 -18.53 9.72 4.00
C LYS A 197 -17.81 10.13 2.73
N TRP A 198 -18.48 10.82 1.81
CA TRP A 198 -17.84 11.36 0.61
C TRP A 198 -16.97 12.57 0.93
N VAL A 199 -17.24 13.26 2.05
CA VAL A 199 -16.49 14.45 2.44
C VAL A 199 -15.02 14.12 2.67
N GLY A 200 -14.15 14.86 1.99
CA GLY A 200 -12.71 14.66 1.98
C GLY A 200 -12.20 13.61 0.99
N LEU A 201 -13.08 12.96 0.22
CA LEU A 201 -12.66 12.12 -0.91
C LEU A 201 -12.24 12.99 -2.09
N GLU A 202 -11.13 12.61 -2.70
CA GLU A 202 -10.62 13.19 -3.94
C GLU A 202 -11.13 12.40 -5.13
N PHE A 203 -11.49 13.11 -6.20
CA PHE A 203 -11.91 12.54 -7.47
C PHE A 203 -11.07 13.08 -8.61
N GLU A 204 -10.72 12.22 -9.55
CA GLU A 204 -9.99 12.55 -10.78
C GLU A 204 -10.94 12.50 -11.98
N ILE A 205 -10.91 13.55 -12.79
CA ILE A 205 -11.71 13.66 -14.01
C ILE A 205 -10.86 13.16 -15.17
N HIS A 206 -11.32 12.12 -15.87
CA HIS A 206 -10.68 11.67 -17.11
C HIS A 206 -11.47 12.21 -18.30
N GLU A 207 -10.89 13.17 -19.04
CA GLU A 207 -11.49 13.62 -20.29
C GLU A 207 -11.13 12.63 -21.42
N PRO A 208 -12.07 12.28 -22.33
CA PRO A 208 -11.84 11.31 -23.42
C PRO A 208 -10.69 11.68 -24.38
N SER A 209 -10.21 12.93 -24.33
CA SER A 209 -9.17 13.46 -25.22
C SER A 209 -7.80 13.67 -24.56
N ASP A 210 -7.64 13.26 -23.30
CA ASP A 210 -6.43 13.58 -22.54
C ASP A 210 -5.20 12.82 -23.05
N ASN A 211 -4.19 13.61 -23.44
CA ASN A 211 -2.83 13.15 -23.61
C ASN A 211 -2.32 12.66 -22.24
N PRO A 212 -1.72 11.46 -22.09
CA PRO A 212 -1.25 10.92 -20.81
C PRO A 212 -0.15 11.74 -20.10
N SER A 213 0.21 12.92 -20.63
CA SER A 213 1.11 13.92 -20.04
C SER A 213 0.38 15.18 -19.53
N ALA A 214 -0.95 15.26 -19.63
CA ALA A 214 -1.74 16.36 -19.10
C ALA A 214 -1.78 16.33 -17.55
N SER A 215 -1.88 17.50 -16.92
CA SER A 215 -2.06 17.63 -15.47
C SER A 215 -3.35 16.95 -15.05
N LYS A 216 -3.28 16.06 -14.05
CA LYS A 216 -4.47 15.39 -13.50
C LYS A 216 -5.41 16.45 -12.92
N LYS A 217 -6.64 16.49 -13.43
CA LYS A 217 -7.72 17.35 -12.92
C LYS A 217 -8.37 16.66 -11.73
N THR A 218 -8.23 17.26 -10.55
CA THR A 218 -8.65 16.69 -9.27
C THR A 218 -9.57 17.65 -8.54
N VAL A 219 -10.59 17.08 -7.90
CA VAL A 219 -11.52 17.81 -7.06
C VAL A 219 -11.69 17.11 -5.72
N THR A 220 -11.93 17.87 -4.66
CA THR A 220 -12.24 17.31 -3.33
C THR A 220 -13.68 17.63 -2.95
N VAL A 221 -14.41 16.65 -2.41
CA VAL A 221 -15.75 16.87 -1.87
C VAL A 221 -15.64 17.56 -0.52
N LEU A 222 -16.17 18.79 -0.39
CA LEU A 222 -16.18 19.55 0.86
C LEU A 222 -17.44 19.34 1.69
N SER A 223 -18.59 19.23 1.03
CA SER A 223 -19.85 18.98 1.69
C SER A 223 -20.82 18.28 0.74
N VAL A 224 -21.72 17.49 1.32
CA VAL A 224 -22.86 16.92 0.61
C VAL A 224 -24.11 17.66 1.06
N GLN A 225 -24.84 18.26 0.11
CA GLN A 225 -26.02 19.08 0.36
C GLN A 225 -27.28 18.37 -0.15
N GLY A 226 -27.99 17.68 0.74
CA GLY A 226 -29.15 16.87 0.36
C GLY A 226 -28.74 15.63 -0.44
N ASP A 227 -29.68 15.08 -1.21
CA ASP A 227 -29.49 13.75 -1.82
C ASP A 227 -28.71 13.77 -3.16
N ASN A 228 -28.56 14.94 -3.80
CA ASN A 228 -28.07 15.06 -5.18
C ASN A 228 -27.09 16.20 -5.43
N LYS A 229 -26.66 16.96 -4.40
CA LYS A 229 -25.71 18.07 -4.60
C LYS A 229 -24.44 17.86 -3.79
N VAL A 230 -23.30 18.09 -4.43
CA VAL A 230 -21.99 18.09 -3.77
C VAL A 230 -21.29 19.41 -3.98
N GLN A 231 -20.72 19.93 -2.92
CA GLN A 231 -19.79 21.04 -2.99
C GLN A 231 -18.40 20.48 -3.23
N LEU A 232 -17.83 20.80 -4.39
CA LEU A 232 -16.49 20.39 -4.79
C LEU A 232 -15.54 21.58 -4.71
N GLU A 233 -14.29 21.33 -4.34
CA GLU A 233 -13.17 22.27 -4.45
C GLU A 233 -12.22 21.81 -5.54
N ASN A 234 -11.86 22.69 -6.48
CA ASN A 234 -10.81 22.40 -7.45
C ASN A 234 -9.44 22.48 -6.78
N THR A 235 -8.81 21.32 -6.63
CA THR A 235 -7.46 21.17 -6.04
C THR A 235 -6.34 21.16 -7.08
N SER A 236 -6.66 21.25 -8.36
CA SER A 236 -5.70 21.37 -9.46
C SER A 236 -5.22 22.81 -9.66
N GLU A 237 -4.04 22.95 -10.26
CA GLU A 237 -3.46 24.27 -10.60
C GLU A 237 -4.23 24.95 -11.75
N ASP A 238 -4.86 24.15 -12.60
CA ASP A 238 -5.59 24.60 -13.79
C ASP A 238 -7.09 24.70 -13.54
N GLU A 239 -7.76 25.54 -14.34
CA GLU A 239 -9.21 25.61 -14.40
C GLU A 239 -9.80 24.33 -14.97
N ILE A 240 -10.84 23.80 -14.31
CA ILE A 240 -11.52 22.58 -14.73
C ILE A 240 -12.82 23.00 -15.41
N ILE A 241 -12.98 22.61 -16.67
CA ILE A 241 -14.23 22.75 -17.41
C ILE A 241 -14.90 21.39 -17.37
N VAL A 242 -16.01 21.29 -16.65
CA VAL A 242 -16.80 20.07 -16.54
C VAL A 242 -17.93 20.16 -17.55
N THR A 243 -18.09 19.15 -18.38
CA THR A 243 -19.26 19.00 -19.26
C THR A 243 -20.28 18.08 -18.61
N GLY A 244 -21.55 18.14 -19.05
CA GLY A 244 -22.63 17.30 -18.53
C GLY A 244 -22.50 15.78 -18.78
N GLU A 245 -21.36 15.31 -19.32
CA GLU A 245 -20.99 13.89 -19.50
C GLU A 245 -19.64 13.55 -18.83
N SER A 246 -19.12 14.45 -17.99
CA SER A 246 -17.82 14.27 -17.35
C SER A 246 -17.92 13.30 -16.18
N TRP A 247 -17.09 12.26 -16.21
CA TRP A 247 -17.04 11.25 -15.15
C TRP A 247 -15.92 11.52 -14.14
N PHE A 248 -16.28 11.46 -12.87
CA PHE A 248 -15.40 11.68 -11.72
C PHE A 248 -15.06 10.32 -11.12
N HIS A 249 -13.82 9.88 -11.30
CA HIS A 249 -13.34 8.62 -10.74
C HIS A 249 -12.74 8.84 -9.36
N LEU A 250 -13.08 7.99 -8.40
CA LEU A 250 -12.53 8.04 -7.05
C LEU A 250 -11.00 7.92 -7.09
N ASN A 251 -10.30 8.97 -6.67
CA ASN A 251 -8.84 9.02 -6.59
C ASN A 251 -8.40 8.84 -5.15
N VAL A 252 -8.17 7.59 -4.75
CA VAL A 252 -7.73 7.25 -3.39
C VAL A 252 -6.53 6.32 -3.41
N ASN A 253 -5.69 6.45 -2.38
CA ASN A 253 -4.56 5.56 -2.19
C ASN A 253 -4.99 4.12 -1.97
N GLY A 254 -4.16 3.15 -2.37
CA GLY A 254 -4.49 1.72 -2.31
C GLY A 254 -4.89 1.21 -0.91
N VAL A 255 -4.33 1.77 0.16
CA VAL A 255 -4.73 1.44 1.54
C VAL A 255 -6.14 1.94 1.87
N SER A 256 -6.45 3.18 1.48
CA SER A 256 -7.78 3.78 1.66
C SER A 256 -8.81 3.04 0.79
N LEU A 257 -8.47 2.71 -0.47
CA LEU A 257 -9.30 1.90 -1.36
C LEU A 257 -9.65 0.54 -0.75
N THR A 258 -8.64 -0.18 -0.26
CA THR A 258 -8.84 -1.48 0.41
C THR A 258 -9.80 -1.32 1.58
N THR A 259 -9.63 -0.25 2.37
CA THR A 259 -10.48 -0.07 3.55
C THR A 259 -11.91 0.31 3.17
N LEU A 260 -12.12 1.11 2.12
CA LEU A 260 -13.44 1.40 1.57
C LEU A 260 -14.12 0.13 1.05
N SER A 261 -13.38 -0.75 0.37
CA SER A 261 -13.89 -2.07 -0.05
C SER A 261 -14.37 -2.90 1.13
N PHE A 262 -13.59 -2.99 2.21
CA PHE A 262 -14.00 -3.73 3.39
C PHE A 262 -15.13 -3.07 4.20
N ASP A 263 -15.20 -1.73 4.24
CA ASP A 263 -16.32 -1.01 4.86
C ASP A 263 -17.63 -1.25 4.10
N LYS A 264 -17.57 -1.29 2.76
CA LYS A 264 -18.73 -1.61 1.93
C LYS A 264 -19.24 -3.03 2.18
N GLU A 265 -18.32 -3.99 2.22
CA GLU A 265 -18.66 -5.42 2.26
C GLU A 265 -19.08 -5.93 3.64
N LEU A 266 -18.39 -5.48 4.69
CA LEU A 266 -18.58 -5.96 6.07
C LEU A 266 -19.01 -4.86 7.04
N GLY A 267 -19.25 -3.63 6.55
CA GLY A 267 -19.57 -2.48 7.39
C GLY A 267 -18.45 -2.15 8.37
N VAL A 268 -18.89 -1.67 9.54
CA VAL A 268 -18.00 -1.27 10.65
C VAL A 268 -17.07 -2.39 11.09
N ALA A 269 -17.50 -3.66 11.01
CA ALA A 269 -16.65 -4.80 11.37
C ALA A 269 -15.46 -4.93 10.41
N GLY A 270 -15.69 -4.80 9.10
CA GLY A 270 -14.62 -4.80 8.09
C GLY A 270 -13.63 -3.67 8.31
N LYS A 271 -14.16 -2.47 8.53
CA LYS A 271 -13.38 -1.27 8.83
C LYS A 271 -12.39 -1.50 9.99
N ILE A 272 -12.87 -2.03 11.11
CA ILE A 272 -12.05 -2.29 12.31
C ILE A 272 -10.99 -3.37 12.04
N LEU A 273 -11.38 -4.47 11.37
CA LEU A 273 -10.47 -5.58 11.07
C LEU A 273 -9.29 -5.11 10.19
N ILE A 274 -9.56 -4.29 9.18
CA ILE A 274 -8.52 -3.77 8.28
C ILE A 274 -7.61 -2.76 8.95
N ILE A 275 -8.14 -1.88 9.81
CA ILE A 275 -7.28 -0.98 10.59
C ILE A 275 -6.31 -1.78 11.46
N ILE A 276 -6.80 -2.81 12.15
CA ILE A 276 -5.94 -3.68 12.97
C ILE A 276 -4.90 -4.38 12.10
N ALA A 277 -5.31 -4.93 10.95
CA ALA A 277 -4.40 -5.61 10.03
C ALA A 277 -3.33 -4.67 9.47
N VAL A 278 -3.69 -3.47 9.00
CA VAL A 278 -2.73 -2.51 8.41
C VAL A 278 -1.81 -1.93 9.47
N LEU A 279 -2.31 -1.64 10.68
CA LEU A 279 -1.46 -1.18 11.78
C LEU A 279 -0.45 -2.25 12.19
N THR A 280 -0.89 -3.51 12.30
CA THR A 280 0.03 -4.61 12.62
C THR A 280 1.02 -4.85 11.49
N PHE A 281 0.60 -4.85 10.22
CA PHE A 281 1.47 -4.96 9.05
C PHE A 281 2.55 -3.86 9.03
N SER A 282 2.14 -2.61 9.26
CA SER A 282 3.05 -1.46 9.32
C SER A 282 4.08 -1.62 10.45
N LEU A 283 3.65 -2.07 11.64
CA LEU A 283 4.54 -2.29 12.78
C LEU A 283 5.51 -3.46 12.55
N SER A 284 5.08 -4.59 11.97
CA SER A 284 5.99 -5.69 11.65
C SER A 284 7.09 -5.25 10.69
N THR A 285 6.72 -4.48 9.67
CA THR A 285 7.67 -3.97 8.68
C THR A 285 8.66 -3.01 9.34
N MET A 286 8.19 -2.10 10.20
CA MET A 286 9.09 -1.20 10.96
C MET A 286 10.07 -1.97 11.86
N PHE A 287 9.63 -3.06 12.49
CA PHE A 287 10.52 -3.93 13.28
C PHE A 287 11.59 -4.61 12.41
N GLY A 288 11.21 -5.11 11.23
CA GLY A 288 12.12 -5.69 10.25
C GLY A 288 13.17 -4.70 9.74
N TYR A 289 12.74 -3.52 9.29
CA TYR A 289 13.65 -2.49 8.77
C TYR A 289 14.59 -1.93 9.83
N SER A 290 14.13 -1.83 11.08
CA SER A 290 15.02 -1.48 12.19
C SER A 290 16.16 -2.50 12.35
N TYR A 291 15.85 -3.80 12.24
CA TYR A 291 16.85 -4.87 12.29
C TYR A 291 17.81 -4.82 11.09
N TYR A 292 17.29 -4.68 9.87
CA TYR A 292 18.10 -4.59 8.64
C TYR A 292 19.05 -3.40 8.68
N GLY A 293 18.52 -2.22 9.00
CA GLY A 293 19.31 -1.00 9.11
C GLY A 293 20.40 -1.08 10.17
N ARG A 294 20.12 -1.70 11.32
CA ARG A 294 21.11 -1.92 12.39
C ARG A 294 22.23 -2.86 11.94
N LYS A 295 21.95 -3.85 11.09
CA LYS A 295 22.96 -4.75 10.52
C LYS A 295 23.86 -4.01 9.53
N CYS A 296 23.26 -3.23 8.61
CA CYS A 296 24.01 -2.40 7.66
C CYS A 296 24.88 -1.36 8.38
N ALA A 297 24.34 -0.64 9.37
CA ALA A 297 25.10 0.32 10.17
C ALA A 297 26.25 -0.35 10.94
N GLY A 298 26.02 -1.55 11.47
CA GLY A 298 27.06 -2.33 12.13
C GLY A 298 28.18 -2.80 11.20
N TYR A 299 27.88 -3.03 9.92
CA TYR A 299 28.86 -3.37 8.89
C TYR A 299 29.67 -2.14 8.46
N LEU A 300 29.02 -1.00 8.23
CA LEU A 300 29.66 0.22 7.72
C LEU A 300 30.45 1.00 8.78
N PHE A 301 29.86 1.20 9.96
CA PHE A 301 30.43 2.04 11.03
C PHE A 301 31.02 1.22 12.19
N GLY A 302 30.89 -0.10 12.15
CA GLY A 302 31.37 -1.01 13.18
C GLY A 302 30.40 -1.22 14.34
N VAL A 303 30.71 -2.20 15.19
CA VAL A 303 29.80 -2.75 16.21
C VAL A 303 29.36 -1.72 17.26
N ARG A 304 30.17 -0.69 17.52
CA ARG A 304 29.90 0.35 18.53
C ARG A 304 28.71 1.24 18.17
N TRP A 305 28.40 1.42 16.90
CA TRP A 305 27.33 2.33 16.43
C TRP A 305 25.96 1.67 16.28
N LYS A 306 25.87 0.34 16.47
CA LYS A 306 24.63 -0.42 16.43
C LYS A 306 23.49 0.17 17.29
N PRO A 307 23.69 0.59 18.56
CA PRO A 307 22.61 1.17 19.36
C PRO A 307 22.25 2.61 18.95
N ALA A 308 23.21 3.38 18.41
CA ALA A 308 22.94 4.75 17.94
C ALA A 308 22.00 4.76 16.73
N TYR A 309 22.09 3.74 15.85
CA TYR A 309 21.18 3.60 14.71
C TYR A 309 19.70 3.56 15.13
N ASN A 310 19.38 2.90 16.24
CA ASN A 310 17.99 2.80 16.71
C ASN A 310 17.39 4.18 17.04
N TRP A 311 18.18 5.11 17.58
CA TRP A 311 17.72 6.48 17.84
C TRP A 311 17.43 7.23 16.54
N VAL A 312 18.34 7.12 15.57
CA VAL A 312 18.15 7.71 14.24
C VAL A 312 16.90 7.14 13.57
N TYR A 313 16.72 5.82 13.65
CA TYR A 313 15.56 5.12 13.08
C TYR A 313 14.24 5.60 13.69
N VAL A 314 14.15 5.66 15.03
CA VAL A 314 12.94 6.11 15.74
C VAL A 314 12.62 7.57 15.44
N LEU A 315 13.64 8.45 15.38
CA LEU A 315 13.44 9.85 15.01
C LEU A 315 12.98 9.99 13.54
N ALA A 316 13.52 9.17 12.64
CA ALA A 316 13.13 9.16 11.24
C ALA A 316 11.65 8.79 11.02
N ILE A 317 11.04 7.97 11.90
CA ILE A 317 9.60 7.66 11.85
C ILE A 317 8.76 8.94 12.01
N VAL A 318 9.14 9.83 12.93
CA VAL A 318 8.44 11.09 13.16
C VAL A 318 8.55 11.97 11.92
N VAL A 319 9.75 12.13 11.38
CA VAL A 319 9.97 12.92 10.16
C VAL A 319 9.19 12.33 8.98
N ALA A 320 9.27 11.02 8.78
CA ALA A 320 8.58 10.32 7.69
C ALA A 320 7.05 10.47 7.77
N SER A 321 6.48 10.55 8.98
CA SER A 321 5.04 10.77 9.15
C SER A 321 4.54 12.12 8.62
N MET A 322 5.45 13.09 8.46
CA MET A 322 5.18 14.45 7.99
C MET A 322 5.46 14.62 6.49
N VAL A 323 6.05 13.61 5.83
CA VAL A 323 6.35 13.65 4.39
C VAL A 323 5.11 13.23 3.60
N LYS A 324 4.83 13.91 2.48
CA LYS A 324 3.76 13.54 1.55
C LYS A 324 3.98 12.11 1.03
N ILE A 325 2.90 11.35 0.87
CA ILE A 325 2.99 9.92 0.53
C ILE A 325 3.69 9.67 -0.81
N ASP A 326 3.42 10.47 -1.85
CA ASP A 326 4.06 10.30 -3.16
C ASP A 326 5.56 10.54 -3.12
N LEU A 327 5.97 11.56 -2.37
CA LEU A 327 7.40 11.86 -2.17
C LEU A 327 8.07 10.72 -1.40
N ALA A 328 7.41 10.17 -0.39
CA ALA A 328 7.92 9.03 0.38
C ALA A 328 8.04 7.77 -0.49
N ILE A 329 7.02 7.44 -1.29
CA ILE A 329 7.04 6.28 -2.21
C ILE A 329 8.15 6.44 -3.23
N ASN A 330 8.22 7.57 -3.92
CA ASN A 330 9.24 7.82 -4.95
C ASN A 330 10.67 7.77 -4.37
N PHE A 331 10.85 8.27 -3.15
CA PHE A 331 12.14 8.18 -2.45
C PHE A 331 12.51 6.73 -2.12
N ILE A 332 11.56 5.93 -1.62
CA ILE A 332 11.81 4.51 -1.30
C ILE A 332 12.08 3.69 -2.56
N ASP A 333 11.32 3.93 -3.64
CA ASP A 333 11.52 3.27 -4.94
C ASP A 333 12.95 3.46 -5.44
N LEU A 334 13.49 4.68 -5.32
CA LEU A 334 14.86 4.98 -5.68
C LEU A 334 15.87 4.23 -4.79
N MET A 335 15.62 4.16 -3.48
CA MET A 335 16.49 3.42 -2.56
C MET A 335 16.48 1.91 -2.85
N PHE A 336 15.31 1.35 -3.13
CA PHE A 336 15.17 -0.06 -3.50
C PHE A 336 15.86 -0.36 -4.83
N ALA A 337 15.77 0.53 -5.82
CA ALA A 337 16.52 0.39 -7.06
C ALA A 337 18.04 0.34 -6.81
N PHE A 338 18.57 1.22 -5.95
CA PHE A 338 20.00 1.20 -5.59
C PHE A 338 20.41 -0.05 -4.82
N MET A 339 19.54 -0.63 -4.00
CA MET A 339 19.80 -1.89 -3.29
C MET A 339 19.70 -3.11 -4.21
N ALA A 340 18.77 -3.10 -5.17
CA ALA A 340 18.51 -4.22 -6.06
C ALA A 340 19.67 -4.49 -7.02
N ILE A 341 20.27 -3.44 -7.60
CA ILE A 341 21.39 -3.57 -8.55
C ILE A 341 22.55 -4.43 -7.99
N PRO A 342 23.20 -4.08 -6.87
CA PRO A 342 24.31 -4.86 -6.33
C PRO A 342 23.87 -6.24 -5.85
N THR A 343 22.65 -6.36 -5.33
CA THR A 343 22.11 -7.63 -4.81
C THR A 343 21.87 -8.64 -5.93
N VAL A 344 21.21 -8.22 -7.01
CA VAL A 344 20.95 -9.07 -8.19
C VAL A 344 22.25 -9.47 -8.85
N ILE A 345 23.19 -8.54 -9.05
CA ILE A 345 24.53 -8.86 -9.58
C ILE A 345 25.24 -9.89 -8.71
N SER A 346 25.26 -9.69 -7.40
CA SER A 346 25.88 -10.63 -6.44
C SER A 346 25.22 -12.01 -6.50
N THR A 347 23.89 -12.04 -6.65
CA THR A 347 23.11 -13.27 -6.75
C THR A 347 23.45 -14.03 -8.03
N LEU A 348 23.54 -13.36 -9.17
CA LEU A 348 23.90 -13.97 -10.45
C LEU A 348 25.32 -14.56 -10.42
N ILE A 349 26.28 -13.85 -9.80
CA ILE A 349 27.66 -14.34 -9.64
C ILE A 349 27.70 -15.57 -8.73
N LEU A 350 26.90 -15.59 -7.66
CA LEU A 350 26.88 -16.68 -6.68
C LEU A 350 25.95 -17.84 -7.06
N ALA A 351 25.08 -17.67 -8.05
CA ALA A 351 24.11 -18.67 -8.49
C ALA A 351 24.71 -20.08 -8.72
N PRO A 352 25.90 -20.24 -9.35
CA PRO A 352 26.50 -21.57 -9.53
C PRO A 352 26.83 -22.27 -8.20
N ARG A 353 27.23 -21.51 -7.18
CA ARG A 353 27.53 -22.05 -5.84
C ARG A 353 26.27 -22.48 -5.12
N VAL A 354 25.21 -21.67 -5.21
CA VAL A 354 23.89 -22.00 -4.65
C VAL A 354 23.35 -23.26 -5.29
N MET A 355 23.39 -23.38 -6.63
CA MET A 355 22.92 -24.57 -7.34
C MET A 355 23.72 -25.83 -6.99
N LYS A 356 25.04 -25.71 -6.78
CA LYS A 356 25.87 -26.83 -6.32
C LYS A 356 25.46 -27.29 -4.91
N ALA A 357 25.22 -26.35 -3.99
CA ALA A 357 24.77 -26.66 -2.64
C ALA A 357 23.37 -27.29 -2.64
N ALA A 358 22.44 -26.75 -3.43
CA ALA A 358 21.08 -27.28 -3.58
C ALA A 358 21.08 -28.73 -4.09
N ARG A 359 21.83 -29.03 -5.17
CA ARG A 359 21.94 -30.40 -5.70
C ARG A 359 22.48 -31.37 -4.66
N LYS A 360 23.51 -30.97 -3.89
CA LYS A 360 24.05 -31.80 -2.82
C LYS A 360 22.99 -32.10 -1.75
N TYR A 361 22.25 -31.07 -1.31
CA TYR A 361 21.21 -31.21 -0.30
C TYR A 361 20.09 -32.15 -0.73
N PHE A 362 19.55 -31.97 -1.95
CA PHE A 362 18.47 -32.83 -2.44
C PHE A 362 18.93 -34.27 -2.70
N HIS A 363 20.15 -34.48 -3.20
CA HIS A 363 20.70 -35.82 -3.34
C HIS A 363 20.86 -36.54 -2.00
N GLN A 364 21.19 -35.83 -0.92
CA GLN A 364 21.29 -36.41 0.43
C GLN A 364 19.92 -36.73 1.06
N LEU A 365 18.83 -36.15 0.57
CA LEU A 365 17.46 -36.44 1.02
C LEU A 365 16.87 -37.66 0.31
N GLU A 366 17.29 -37.92 -0.92
CA GLU A 366 16.83 -39.05 -1.73
C GLU A 366 17.57 -40.37 -1.41
N SER A 367 18.77 -40.28 -0.84
CA SER A 367 19.57 -41.41 -0.35
C SER A 367 19.24 -41.77 1.09
#